data_AF-A0A956M3L0-F1
#
_entry.id   AF-A0A956M3L0-F1
#
_cell.length_a   1.000
_cell.length_b   1.000
_cell.length_c   1.000
_cell.angle_alpha   90.00
_cell.angle_beta   90.00
_cell.angle_gamma   90.00
#
_symmetry.space_group_name_H-M   'P 1'
#
loop_
_entity.id
_entity.type
_entity.pdbx_description
1 polymer ?
#
loop_
_entity_poly.entity_id
_entity_poly.type
_entity_poly.pdbx_seq_one_letter_code
_entity_poly.pdbx_strand_id
1 'polypeptide(L)'
;MIGYHPPMRRGRVFWALVSYLVLRWILAVQPGYVFDVQAYKRWALYAGRFGLAQVYQASDMDYPPFYAYILYPLGRLYGLISPEALEHHSDTGILTFLIKLPPLAFDLGVAALMYYTARRVAGSWGRDDGRKWGLIAAGLYLLNPTVLFDTGFWGQPDCIHSFFVLAAFLSLFHRRAWVPWALLTLAVMMKPLAIPYFPLLAVLSLIRHGFLRTIAGGVAALAVATLAFSPFILTGQIGFTLQRVFGDA
;
A
#
# COMPACT_ATOMS: atom_id res chain seq x y z
N MET A 1 -44.73 9.34 -3.64
CA MET A 1 -44.38 7.99 -3.13
C MET A 1 -42.88 7.94 -2.91
N ILE A 2 -42.43 7.99 -1.66
CA ILE A 2 -41.01 7.78 -1.32
C ILE A 2 -40.81 6.26 -1.31
N GLY A 3 -40.08 5.73 -2.29
CA GLY A 3 -39.85 4.31 -2.44
C GLY A 3 -39.06 3.75 -1.26
N TYR A 4 -39.65 2.83 -0.51
CA TYR A 4 -38.96 2.07 0.53
C TYR A 4 -37.94 1.15 -0.14
N HIS A 5 -36.64 1.49 -0.03
CA HIS A 5 -35.56 0.62 -0.46
C HIS A 5 -35.15 -0.28 0.72
N PRO A 6 -35.45 -1.59 0.69
CA PRO A 6 -35.08 -2.47 1.79
C PRO A 6 -33.55 -2.50 1.93
N PRO A 7 -33.02 -2.44 3.17
CA PRO A 7 -31.59 -2.47 3.38
C PRO A 7 -30.99 -3.78 2.83
N MET A 8 -29.86 -3.69 2.13
CA MET A 8 -29.15 -4.88 1.63
C MET A 8 -28.87 -5.84 2.80
N ARG A 9 -29.43 -7.06 2.69
CA ARG A 9 -29.24 -8.15 3.65
C ARG A 9 -27.75 -8.44 3.81
N ARG A 10 -27.26 -8.51 5.06
CA ARG A 10 -25.84 -8.75 5.40
C ARG A 10 -25.23 -9.93 4.63
N GLY A 11 -26.01 -10.98 4.36
CA GLY A 11 -25.59 -12.13 3.57
C GLY A 11 -25.10 -11.79 2.15
N ARG A 12 -25.66 -10.78 1.47
CA ARG A 12 -25.21 -10.39 0.12
C ARG A 12 -23.81 -9.79 0.12
N VAL A 13 -23.49 -8.98 1.13
CA VAL A 13 -22.16 -8.36 1.27
C VAL A 13 -21.10 -9.42 1.60
N PHE A 14 -21.46 -10.36 2.48
CA PHE A 14 -20.60 -11.51 2.80
C PHE A 14 -20.25 -12.30 1.53
N TRP A 15 -21.25 -12.73 0.77
CA TRP A 15 -21.01 -13.50 -0.46
C TRP A 15 -20.25 -12.70 -1.52
N ALA A 16 -20.49 -11.39 -1.66
CA ALA A 16 -19.71 -10.56 -2.56
C ALA A 16 -18.22 -10.51 -2.17
N LEU A 17 -17.91 -10.40 -0.87
CA LEU A 17 -16.53 -10.44 -0.39
C LEU A 17 -15.90 -11.81 -0.61
N VAL A 18 -16.62 -12.91 -0.33
CA VAL A 18 -16.14 -14.26 -0.61
C VAL A 18 -15.84 -14.43 -2.10
N SER A 19 -16.75 -14.03 -2.98
CA SER A 19 -16.54 -14.09 -4.44
C SER A 19 -15.33 -13.27 -4.88
N TYR A 20 -15.13 -12.08 -4.32
CA TYR A 20 -13.95 -11.27 -4.58
C TYR A 20 -12.66 -11.96 -4.12
N LEU A 21 -12.64 -12.54 -2.92
CA LEU A 21 -11.48 -13.27 -2.41
C LEU A 21 -11.17 -14.52 -3.24
N VAL A 22 -12.18 -15.24 -3.72
CA VAL A 22 -12.00 -16.37 -4.64
C VAL A 22 -11.41 -15.90 -5.97
N LEU A 23 -11.94 -14.82 -6.55
CA LEU A 23 -11.37 -14.20 -7.75
C LEU A 23 -9.90 -13.82 -7.52
N ARG A 24 -9.60 -13.15 -6.40
CA ARG A 24 -8.24 -12.74 -6.04
C ARG A 24 -7.32 -13.94 -5.81
N TRP A 25 -7.81 -15.03 -5.24
CA TRP A 25 -7.05 -16.26 -5.11
C TRP A 25 -6.67 -16.84 -6.48
N ILE A 26 -7.63 -16.91 -7.41
CA ILE A 26 -7.39 -17.40 -8.78
C ILE A 26 -6.33 -16.56 -9.48
N LEU A 27 -6.35 -15.24 -9.32
CA LEU A 27 -5.36 -14.33 -9.90
C LEU A 27 -3.99 -14.40 -9.17
N ALA A 28 -3.99 -14.61 -7.86
CA ALA A 28 -2.78 -14.64 -7.06
C ALA A 28 -1.88 -15.85 -7.35
N VAL A 29 -2.46 -16.96 -7.82
CA VAL A 29 -1.69 -18.14 -8.24
C VAL A 29 -1.17 -18.07 -9.68
N GLN A 30 -1.56 -17.04 -10.45
CA GLN A 30 -1.02 -16.82 -11.79
C GLN A 30 0.38 -16.21 -11.72
N PRO A 31 1.25 -16.51 -12.71
CA PRO A 31 2.61 -15.96 -12.77
C PRO A 31 2.64 -14.43 -12.88
N GLY A 32 1.60 -13.81 -13.46
CA GLY A 32 1.52 -12.37 -13.67
C GLY A 32 2.53 -11.87 -14.70
N TYR A 33 2.97 -10.63 -14.55
CA TYR A 33 4.06 -10.10 -15.36
C TYR A 33 5.38 -10.57 -14.76
N VAL A 34 6.00 -11.54 -15.43
CA VAL A 34 7.08 -12.35 -14.86
C VAL A 34 8.28 -11.50 -14.43
N PHE A 35 8.64 -10.47 -15.17
CA PHE A 35 9.80 -9.63 -14.84
C PHE A 35 9.65 -8.95 -13.47
N ASP A 36 8.53 -8.26 -13.25
CA ASP A 36 8.26 -7.56 -11.98
C ASP A 36 8.10 -8.54 -10.83
N VAL A 37 7.30 -9.59 -11.02
CA VAL A 37 7.06 -10.58 -9.96
C VAL A 37 8.37 -11.26 -9.55
N GLN A 38 9.26 -11.56 -10.51
CA GLN A 38 10.56 -12.13 -10.18
C GLN A 38 11.48 -11.13 -9.48
N ALA A 39 11.42 -9.83 -9.81
CA ALA A 39 12.14 -8.81 -9.05
C ALA A 39 11.66 -8.77 -7.59
N TYR A 40 10.34 -8.72 -7.35
CA TYR A 40 9.78 -8.72 -5.99
C TYR A 40 10.13 -9.99 -5.21
N LYS A 41 10.17 -11.15 -5.89
CA LYS A 41 10.63 -12.42 -5.31
C LYS A 41 12.07 -12.37 -4.88
N ARG A 42 12.97 -11.92 -5.76
CA ARG A 42 14.38 -11.74 -5.42
C ARG A 42 14.49 -10.80 -4.22
N TRP A 43 13.88 -9.64 -4.24
CA TRP A 43 13.98 -8.68 -3.13
C TRP A 43 13.49 -9.27 -1.80
N ALA A 44 12.40 -10.05 -1.81
CA ALA A 44 11.91 -10.75 -0.63
C ALA A 44 12.88 -11.83 -0.13
N LEU A 45 13.43 -12.66 -1.03
CA LEU A 45 14.42 -13.69 -0.69
C LEU A 45 15.67 -13.06 -0.06
N TYR A 46 16.22 -12.04 -0.70
CA TYR A 46 17.43 -11.36 -0.25
C TYR A 46 17.19 -10.60 1.06
N ALA A 47 16.05 -9.91 1.21
CA ALA A 47 15.68 -9.30 2.50
C ALA A 47 15.55 -10.36 3.60
N GLY A 48 14.89 -11.48 3.32
CA GLY A 48 14.71 -12.59 4.28
C GLY A 48 16.02 -13.26 4.70
N ARG A 49 16.97 -13.40 3.77
CA ARG A 49 18.27 -14.05 3.98
C ARG A 49 19.31 -13.14 4.62
N PHE A 50 19.52 -11.94 4.07
CA PHE A 50 20.60 -11.01 4.48
C PHE A 50 20.13 -9.94 5.48
N GLY A 51 18.82 -9.81 5.66
CA GLY A 51 18.21 -8.80 6.52
C GLY A 51 17.91 -7.51 5.78
N LEU A 52 17.05 -6.69 6.42
CA LEU A 52 16.57 -5.44 5.86
C LEU A 52 17.70 -4.47 5.50
N ALA A 53 18.71 -4.35 6.36
CA ALA A 53 19.80 -3.39 6.15
C ALA A 53 20.61 -3.68 4.87
N GLN A 54 20.80 -4.96 4.52
CA GLN A 54 21.68 -5.36 3.42
C GLN A 54 20.95 -5.58 2.08
N VAL A 55 19.63 -5.40 2.03
CA VAL A 55 18.83 -5.77 0.86
C VAL A 55 19.25 -5.04 -0.42
N TYR A 56 19.65 -3.77 -0.32
CA TYR A 56 20.04 -2.96 -1.48
C TYR A 56 21.40 -3.38 -2.05
N GLN A 57 22.32 -3.82 -1.19
CA GLN A 57 23.65 -4.30 -1.59
C GLN A 57 23.57 -5.71 -2.15
N ALA A 58 22.71 -6.53 -1.55
CA ALA A 58 22.60 -7.94 -1.90
C ALA A 58 21.70 -8.17 -3.13
N SER A 59 20.79 -7.25 -3.45
CA SER A 59 19.85 -7.39 -4.57
C SER A 59 19.86 -6.21 -5.54
N ASP A 60 19.02 -6.31 -6.57
CA ASP A 60 18.72 -5.27 -7.56
C ASP A 60 17.55 -4.37 -7.13
N MET A 61 17.19 -4.34 -5.84
CA MET A 61 16.08 -3.53 -5.35
C MET A 61 16.30 -2.03 -5.57
N ASP A 62 15.34 -1.39 -6.24
CA ASP A 62 15.33 0.03 -6.61
C ASP A 62 14.18 0.81 -5.94
N TYR A 63 13.28 0.13 -5.25
CA TYR A 63 12.19 0.78 -4.52
C TYR A 63 12.69 1.44 -3.23
N PRO A 64 12.07 2.55 -2.77
CA PRO A 64 12.43 3.13 -1.49
C PRO A 64 12.11 2.20 -0.30
N PRO A 65 12.66 2.49 0.89
CA PRO A 65 12.77 1.52 1.98
C PRO A 65 11.47 0.89 2.47
N PHE A 66 10.33 1.57 2.36
CA PHE A 66 9.09 1.06 2.96
C PHE A 66 8.67 -0.27 2.34
N TYR A 67 8.91 -0.49 1.05
CA TYR A 67 8.59 -1.78 0.44
C TYR A 67 9.49 -2.91 0.97
N ALA A 68 10.74 -2.60 1.35
CA ALA A 68 11.64 -3.58 1.93
C ALA A 68 11.13 -4.06 3.32
N TYR A 69 10.51 -3.18 4.10
CA TYR A 69 9.83 -3.56 5.35
C TYR A 69 8.63 -4.49 5.13
N ILE A 70 7.99 -4.42 3.95
CA ILE A 70 6.90 -5.32 3.58
C ILE A 70 7.45 -6.67 3.11
N LEU A 71 8.50 -6.67 2.29
CA LEU A 71 9.08 -7.88 1.73
C LEU A 71 9.91 -8.69 2.74
N TYR A 72 10.61 -8.03 3.67
CA TYR A 72 11.41 -8.67 4.71
C TYR A 72 10.63 -9.77 5.48
N PRO A 73 9.48 -9.49 6.13
CA PRO A 73 8.75 -10.51 6.86
C PRO A 73 8.19 -11.60 5.94
N LEU A 74 7.87 -11.31 4.67
CA LEU A 74 7.46 -12.32 3.71
C LEU A 74 8.62 -13.27 3.36
N GLY A 75 9.82 -12.75 3.16
CA GLY A 75 11.03 -13.54 2.96
C GLY A 75 11.35 -14.42 4.17
N ARG A 76 11.21 -13.87 5.39
CA ARG A 76 11.37 -14.64 6.64
C ARG A 76 10.33 -15.75 6.76
N LEU A 77 9.06 -15.45 6.48
CA LEU A 77 7.99 -16.44 6.49
C LEU A 77 8.22 -17.52 5.43
N TYR A 78 8.66 -17.14 4.23
CA TYR A 78 9.01 -18.09 3.19
C TYR A 78 10.15 -19.01 3.63
N GLY A 79 11.18 -18.48 4.30
CA GLY A 79 12.25 -19.29 4.90
C GLY A 79 11.80 -20.27 5.97
N LEU A 80 10.69 -20.02 6.67
CA LEU A 80 10.10 -20.97 7.61
C LEU A 80 9.35 -22.11 6.89
N ILE A 81 8.76 -21.82 5.73
CA ILE A 81 7.97 -22.78 4.95
C ILE A 81 8.84 -23.59 3.98
N SER A 82 9.90 -22.97 3.43
CA SER A 82 10.80 -23.55 2.43
C SER A 82 12.25 -23.14 2.71
N PRO A 83 12.89 -23.67 3.76
CA PRO A 83 14.24 -23.26 4.19
C PRO A 83 15.31 -23.42 3.10
N GLU A 84 15.32 -24.57 2.42
CA GLU A 84 16.28 -24.85 1.34
C GLU A 84 16.11 -23.89 0.16
N ALA A 85 14.88 -23.50 -0.15
CA ALA A 85 14.61 -22.58 -1.25
C ALA A 85 15.10 -21.16 -0.94
N LEU A 86 14.92 -20.69 0.31
CA LEU A 86 15.50 -19.42 0.75
C LEU A 86 17.03 -19.44 0.69
N GLU A 87 17.66 -20.56 1.09
CA GLU A 87 19.12 -20.69 1.08
C GLU A 87 19.70 -20.67 -0.34
N HIS A 88 19.07 -21.37 -1.28
CA HIS A 88 19.50 -21.42 -2.68
C HIS A 88 18.92 -20.28 -3.53
N HIS A 89 18.21 -19.33 -2.92
CA HIS A 89 17.53 -18.23 -3.60
C HIS A 89 16.60 -18.69 -4.73
N SER A 90 15.96 -19.84 -4.56
CA SER A 90 14.95 -20.37 -5.49
C SER A 90 13.55 -19.96 -5.07
N ASP A 91 12.66 -19.83 -6.06
CA ASP A 91 11.26 -19.48 -5.83
C ASP A 91 10.33 -20.67 -6.10
N THR A 92 9.14 -20.59 -5.51
CA THR A 92 8.07 -21.57 -5.65
C THR A 92 6.74 -20.83 -5.82
N GLY A 93 5.67 -21.54 -6.20
CA GLY A 93 4.34 -20.95 -6.34
C GLY A 93 3.84 -20.25 -5.06
N ILE A 94 4.25 -20.72 -3.88
CA ILE A 94 3.88 -20.09 -2.61
C ILE A 94 4.49 -18.69 -2.44
N LEU A 95 5.72 -18.45 -2.92
CA LEU A 95 6.33 -17.13 -2.85
C LEU A 95 5.60 -16.13 -3.76
N THR A 96 5.15 -16.56 -4.95
CA THR A 96 4.27 -15.75 -5.82
C THR A 96 3.02 -15.31 -5.06
N PHE A 97 2.37 -16.24 -4.38
CA PHE A 97 1.17 -15.97 -3.60
C PHE A 97 1.45 -14.98 -2.46
N LEU A 98 2.52 -15.22 -1.68
CA LEU A 98 2.92 -14.35 -0.57
C LEU A 98 3.16 -12.90 -1.01
N ILE A 99 3.80 -12.68 -2.16
CA ILE A 99 4.06 -11.33 -2.69
C ILE A 99 2.79 -10.60 -3.10
N LYS A 100 1.76 -11.33 -3.55
CA LYS A 100 0.47 -10.75 -3.94
C LYS A 100 -0.48 -10.54 -2.75
N LEU A 101 -0.14 -11.01 -1.54
CA LEU A 101 -0.94 -10.79 -0.34
C LEU A 101 -0.96 -9.32 0.14
N PRO A 102 0.18 -8.60 0.27
CA PRO A 102 0.12 -7.19 0.65
C PRO A 102 -0.70 -6.35 -0.32
N PRO A 103 -0.55 -6.43 -1.67
CA PRO A 103 -1.41 -5.70 -2.58
C PRO A 103 -2.91 -5.99 -2.39
N LEU A 104 -3.30 -7.24 -2.15
CA LEU A 104 -4.69 -7.58 -1.79
C LEU A 104 -5.16 -6.88 -0.50
N ALA A 105 -4.33 -6.89 0.55
CA ALA A 105 -4.67 -6.24 1.81
C ALA A 105 -4.84 -4.71 1.64
N PHE A 106 -3.98 -4.08 0.83
CA PHE A 106 -4.05 -2.65 0.56
C PHE A 106 -5.19 -2.28 -0.39
N ASP A 107 -5.57 -3.13 -1.36
CA ASP A 107 -6.80 -2.92 -2.15
C ASP A 107 -8.04 -2.91 -1.25
N LEU A 108 -8.14 -3.86 -0.31
CA LEU A 108 -9.23 -3.87 0.68
C LEU A 108 -9.18 -2.63 1.58
N GLY A 109 -7.97 -2.14 1.90
CA GLY A 109 -7.76 -0.88 2.62
C GLY A 109 -8.27 0.34 1.84
N VAL A 110 -7.93 0.46 0.55
CA VAL A 110 -8.42 1.54 -0.33
C VAL A 110 -9.94 1.48 -0.45
N ALA A 111 -10.50 0.28 -0.67
CA ALA A 111 -11.94 0.07 -0.73
C ALA A 111 -12.63 0.46 0.58
N ALA A 112 -12.02 0.18 1.73
CA ALA A 112 -12.52 0.61 3.03
C ALA A 112 -12.50 2.15 3.16
N LEU A 113 -11.40 2.82 2.78
CA LEU A 113 -11.33 4.29 2.77
C LEU A 113 -12.42 4.91 1.88
N MET A 114 -12.63 4.34 0.69
CA MET A 114 -13.69 4.77 -0.22
C MET A 114 -15.08 4.52 0.36
N TYR A 115 -15.32 3.35 0.96
CA TYR A 115 -16.56 3.01 1.64
C TYR A 115 -16.91 4.04 2.72
N TYR A 116 -15.98 4.30 3.65
CA TYR A 116 -16.24 5.21 4.76
C TYR A 116 -16.41 6.65 4.31
N THR A 117 -15.64 7.08 3.30
CA THR A 117 -15.74 8.43 2.75
C THR A 117 -17.07 8.63 2.04
N ALA A 118 -17.44 7.76 1.10
CA ALA A 118 -18.71 7.85 0.38
C ALA A 118 -19.90 7.72 1.34
N ARG A 119 -19.83 6.84 2.33
CA ARG A 119 -20.86 6.71 3.36
C ARG A 119 -21.02 7.98 4.19
N ARG A 120 -19.93 8.67 4.53
CA ARG A 120 -19.98 9.92 5.28
C ARG A 120 -20.58 11.05 4.46
N VAL A 121 -20.21 11.16 3.19
CA VAL A 121 -20.72 12.19 2.27
C VAL A 121 -22.21 11.98 1.98
N ALA A 122 -22.58 10.78 1.51
CA ALA A 122 -23.96 10.45 1.17
C ALA A 122 -24.85 10.20 2.41
N GLY A 123 -24.26 10.01 3.59
CA GLY A 123 -25.01 9.91 4.84
C GLY A 123 -25.81 11.17 5.18
N SER A 124 -25.45 12.31 4.59
CA SER A 124 -26.24 13.55 4.65
C SER A 124 -27.58 13.47 3.89
N TRP A 125 -27.74 12.48 3.00
CA TRP A 125 -28.97 12.25 2.22
C TRP A 125 -29.88 11.19 2.84
N GLY A 126 -29.35 10.40 3.79
CA GLY A 126 -30.05 9.30 4.45
C GLY A 126 -29.06 8.21 4.91
N ARG A 127 -29.34 7.53 6.03
CA ARG A 127 -28.42 6.51 6.59
C ARG A 127 -28.27 5.29 5.67
N ASP A 128 -29.37 4.86 5.06
CA ASP A 128 -29.38 3.74 4.12
C ASP A 128 -28.72 4.10 2.79
N ASP A 129 -28.87 5.35 2.34
CA ASP A 129 -28.16 5.88 1.17
C ASP A 129 -26.66 5.92 1.40
N GLY A 130 -26.20 6.37 2.58
CA GLY A 130 -24.79 6.32 2.94
C GLY A 130 -24.18 4.92 2.86
N ARG A 131 -24.86 3.90 3.40
CA ARG A 131 -24.36 2.51 3.32
C ARG A 131 -24.33 2.01 1.88
N LYS A 132 -25.37 2.29 1.09
CA LYS A 132 -25.47 1.91 -0.32
C LYS A 132 -24.33 2.51 -1.14
N TRP A 133 -24.14 3.84 -1.06
CA TRP A 133 -23.08 4.54 -1.79
C TRP A 133 -21.68 4.13 -1.35
N GLY A 134 -21.48 3.85 -0.06
CA GLY A 134 -20.24 3.27 0.44
C GLY A 134 -19.92 1.93 -0.23
N LEU A 135 -20.89 1.01 -0.30
CA LEU A 135 -20.69 -0.29 -0.94
C LEU A 135 -20.47 -0.16 -2.45
N ILE A 136 -21.16 0.76 -3.11
CA ILE A 136 -20.95 1.04 -4.54
C ILE A 136 -19.53 1.55 -4.78
N ALA A 137 -19.05 2.53 -4.01
CA ALA A 137 -17.71 3.07 -4.16
C ALA A 137 -16.62 1.99 -3.96
N ALA A 138 -16.75 1.18 -2.91
CA ALA A 138 -15.83 0.06 -2.66
C ALA A 138 -15.88 -1.00 -3.78
N GLY A 139 -17.08 -1.36 -4.23
CA GLY A 139 -17.28 -2.34 -5.29
C GLY A 139 -16.72 -1.86 -6.64
N LEU A 140 -16.93 -0.59 -7.00
CA LEU A 140 -16.40 0.00 -8.22
C LEU A 140 -14.86 -0.02 -8.24
N TYR A 141 -14.21 0.18 -7.11
CA TYR A 141 -12.76 0.07 -7.01
C TYR A 141 -12.28 -1.38 -7.08
N LEU A 142 -12.80 -2.27 -6.23
CA LEU A 142 -12.35 -3.66 -6.17
C LEU A 142 -12.61 -4.44 -7.46
N LEU A 143 -13.68 -4.10 -8.18
CA LEU A 143 -14.04 -4.72 -9.46
C LEU A 143 -13.56 -3.91 -10.67
N ASN A 144 -12.76 -2.86 -10.45
CA ASN A 144 -12.14 -2.11 -11.54
C ASN A 144 -11.20 -3.06 -12.32
N PRO A 145 -11.40 -3.24 -13.64
CA PRO A 145 -10.55 -4.11 -14.45
C PRO A 145 -9.07 -3.76 -14.35
N THR A 146 -8.72 -2.48 -14.25
CA THR A 146 -7.34 -2.02 -14.10
C THR A 146 -6.75 -2.43 -12.76
N VAL A 147 -7.51 -2.33 -11.66
CA VAL A 147 -7.04 -2.76 -10.32
C VAL A 147 -6.87 -4.28 -10.28
N LEU A 148 -7.84 -5.03 -10.79
CA LEU A 148 -7.75 -6.50 -10.85
C LEU A 148 -6.57 -6.97 -11.71
N PHE A 149 -6.32 -6.29 -12.83
CA PHE A 149 -5.18 -6.58 -13.68
C PHE A 149 -3.86 -6.23 -13.01
N ASP A 150 -3.72 -5.02 -12.46
CA ASP A 150 -2.50 -4.49 -11.87
C ASP A 150 -2.07 -5.24 -10.60
N THR A 151 -2.91 -5.23 -9.57
CA THR A 151 -2.52 -5.79 -8.26
C THR A 151 -2.81 -7.28 -8.16
N GLY A 152 -3.76 -7.79 -8.96
CA GLY A 152 -4.23 -9.17 -8.88
C GLY A 152 -3.49 -10.09 -9.83
N PHE A 153 -3.60 -9.81 -11.13
CA PHE A 153 -2.94 -10.62 -12.15
C PHE A 153 -1.44 -10.29 -12.24
N TRP A 154 -1.09 -9.03 -12.53
CA TRP A 154 0.28 -8.57 -12.73
C TRP A 154 1.09 -8.71 -11.45
N GLY A 155 0.53 -8.30 -10.30
CA GLY A 155 1.17 -8.40 -8.98
C GLY A 155 1.91 -7.14 -8.56
N GLN A 156 1.59 -5.99 -9.16
CA GLN A 156 2.18 -4.72 -8.83
C GLN A 156 1.65 -4.18 -7.48
N PRO A 157 2.50 -3.58 -6.63
CA PRO A 157 2.12 -3.11 -5.31
C PRO A 157 1.64 -1.64 -5.30
N ASP A 158 1.16 -1.11 -6.42
CA ASP A 158 0.76 0.30 -6.60
C ASP A 158 -0.40 0.73 -5.69
N CYS A 159 -1.25 -0.20 -5.30
CA CYS A 159 -2.31 0.07 -4.32
C CYS A 159 -1.78 0.44 -2.93
N ILE A 160 -0.56 0.02 -2.57
CA ILE A 160 0.08 0.39 -1.30
C ILE A 160 0.37 1.89 -1.30
N HIS A 161 1.00 2.39 -2.36
CA HIS A 161 1.22 3.82 -2.58
C HIS A 161 -0.11 4.57 -2.59
N SER A 162 -1.07 4.09 -3.38
CA SER A 162 -2.39 4.73 -3.55
C SER A 162 -3.15 4.83 -2.24
N PHE A 163 -3.08 3.79 -1.40
CA PHE A 163 -3.67 3.80 -0.06
C PHE A 163 -3.11 4.92 0.81
N PHE A 164 -1.78 5.06 0.88
CA PHE A 164 -1.16 6.08 1.71
C PHE A 164 -1.42 7.49 1.19
N VAL A 165 -1.44 7.69 -0.14
CA VAL A 165 -1.84 8.98 -0.74
C VAL A 165 -3.29 9.31 -0.37
N LEU A 166 -4.22 8.38 -0.61
CA LEU A 166 -5.64 8.61 -0.30
C LEU A 166 -5.85 8.87 1.20
N ALA A 167 -5.22 8.06 2.06
CA ALA A 167 -5.28 8.23 3.51
C ALA A 167 -4.72 9.60 3.94
N ALA A 168 -3.62 10.05 3.33
CA ALA A 168 -3.03 11.35 3.63
C ALA A 168 -4.04 12.48 3.39
N PHE A 169 -4.64 12.54 2.21
CA PHE A 169 -5.62 13.58 1.87
C PHE A 169 -6.92 13.47 2.69
N LEU A 170 -7.41 12.25 2.94
CA LEU A 170 -8.57 12.07 3.82
C LEU A 170 -8.28 12.48 5.27
N SER A 171 -7.03 12.37 5.72
CA SER A 171 -6.66 12.75 7.07
C SER A 171 -6.57 14.26 7.32
N LEU A 172 -6.52 15.09 6.26
CA LEU A 172 -6.63 16.56 6.37
C LEU A 172 -7.94 17.02 7.03
N PHE A 173 -8.98 16.18 6.96
CA PHE A 173 -10.27 16.45 7.60
C PHE A 173 -10.28 16.13 9.10
N HIS A 174 -9.16 15.64 9.66
CA HIS A 174 -8.99 15.40 11.09
C HIS A 174 -8.13 16.50 11.75
N ARG A 175 -8.17 16.60 13.08
CA ARG A 175 -7.48 17.69 13.82
C ARG A 175 -5.96 17.54 13.87
N ARG A 176 -5.42 16.34 13.59
CA ARG A 176 -4.01 16.01 13.73
C ARG A 176 -3.25 16.34 12.44
N ALA A 177 -2.75 17.57 12.36
CA ALA A 177 -2.08 18.08 11.17
C ALA A 177 -0.82 17.29 10.75
N TRP A 178 -0.21 16.50 11.63
CA TRP A 178 0.97 15.71 11.31
C TRP A 178 0.66 14.40 10.56
N VAL A 179 -0.56 13.86 10.70
CA VAL A 179 -0.96 12.57 10.12
C VAL A 179 -0.91 12.59 8.59
N PRO A 180 -1.44 13.62 7.89
CA PRO A 180 -1.34 13.70 6.44
C PRO A 180 0.09 13.62 5.93
N TRP A 181 1.01 14.31 6.61
CA TRP A 181 2.43 14.35 6.26
C TRP A 181 3.12 13.01 6.47
N ALA A 182 2.89 12.38 7.62
CA ALA A 182 3.41 11.04 7.89
C ALA A 182 2.94 10.01 6.84
N LEU A 183 1.65 10.04 6.48
CA LEU A 183 1.08 9.15 5.48
C LEU A 183 1.63 9.43 4.07
N LEU A 184 1.75 10.70 3.67
CA LEU A 184 2.34 11.02 2.37
C LEU A 184 3.81 10.61 2.31
N THR A 185 4.56 10.78 3.39
CA THR A 185 5.94 10.26 3.47
C THR A 185 5.97 8.75 3.32
N LEU A 186 5.07 7.99 3.95
CA LEU A 186 4.99 6.53 3.72
C LEU A 186 4.68 6.21 2.25
N ALA A 187 3.85 6.99 1.57
CA ALA A 187 3.62 6.84 0.13
C ALA A 187 4.88 7.09 -0.69
N VAL A 188 5.66 8.12 -0.36
CA VAL A 188 6.96 8.42 -1.01
C VAL A 188 7.98 7.31 -0.73
N MET A 189 8.00 6.79 0.50
CA MET A 189 8.87 5.68 0.88
C MET A 189 8.43 4.34 0.26
N MET A 190 7.20 4.26 -0.26
CA MET A 190 6.73 3.13 -1.07
C MET A 190 7.14 3.29 -2.53
N LYS A 191 6.87 4.45 -3.13
CA LYS A 191 7.27 4.82 -4.49
C LYS A 191 7.52 6.34 -4.59
N PRO A 192 8.61 6.79 -5.24
CA PRO A 192 8.87 8.23 -5.42
C PRO A 192 7.78 8.98 -6.18
N LEU A 193 6.91 8.26 -6.92
CA LEU A 193 5.74 8.81 -7.59
C LEU A 193 4.74 9.53 -6.66
N ALA A 194 4.88 9.44 -5.34
CA ALA A 194 4.10 10.26 -4.40
C ALA A 194 4.62 11.70 -4.22
N ILE A 195 5.86 12.01 -4.63
CA ILE A 195 6.48 13.34 -4.46
C ILE A 195 5.63 14.47 -5.06
N PRO A 196 5.02 14.33 -6.26
CA PRO A 196 4.18 15.38 -6.85
C PRO A 196 2.95 15.78 -6.02
N TYR A 197 2.52 14.96 -5.04
CA TYR A 197 1.42 15.34 -4.15
C TYR A 197 1.85 16.27 -3.01
N PHE A 198 3.16 16.47 -2.80
CA PHE A 198 3.70 17.32 -1.74
C PHE A 198 3.22 18.78 -1.86
N PRO A 199 3.32 19.48 -3.00
CA PRO A 199 2.87 20.87 -3.10
C PRO A 199 1.37 21.01 -2.83
N LEU A 200 0.57 20.06 -3.32
CA LEU A 200 -0.86 20.04 -3.07
C LEU A 200 -1.16 19.83 -1.58
N LEU A 201 -0.49 18.87 -0.93
CA LEU A 201 -0.66 18.64 0.50
C LEU A 201 -0.21 19.85 1.32
N ALA A 202 0.88 20.51 0.93
CA ALA A 202 1.39 21.71 1.57
C ALA A 202 0.34 22.83 1.59
N VAL A 203 -0.20 23.17 0.42
CA VAL A 203 -1.23 24.20 0.27
C VAL A 203 -2.48 23.84 1.08
N LEU A 204 -2.98 22.61 0.95
CA LEU A 204 -4.19 22.20 1.68
C LEU A 204 -3.96 22.15 3.20
N SER A 205 -2.79 21.71 3.66
CA SER A 205 -2.42 21.71 5.08
C SER A 205 -2.33 23.13 5.62
N LEU A 206 -1.74 24.07 4.88
CA LEU A 206 -1.69 25.49 5.26
C LEU A 206 -3.11 26.07 5.42
N ILE A 207 -3.99 25.83 4.45
CA ILE A 207 -5.38 26.30 4.50
C ILE A 207 -6.15 25.67 5.66
N ARG A 208 -5.96 24.37 5.92
CA ARG A 208 -6.76 23.60 6.90
C ARG A 208 -6.25 23.68 8.33
N HIS A 209 -4.94 23.78 8.53
CA HIS A 209 -4.31 23.64 9.83
C HIS A 209 -3.48 24.85 10.23
N GLY A 210 -3.19 25.76 9.29
CA GLY A 210 -2.35 26.93 9.52
C GLY A 210 -0.85 26.62 9.47
N PHE A 211 -0.05 27.68 9.37
CA PHE A 211 1.40 27.60 9.15
C PHE A 211 2.15 26.73 10.16
N LEU A 212 2.03 27.02 11.46
CA LEU A 212 2.78 26.31 12.51
C LEU A 212 2.51 24.80 12.53
N ARG A 213 1.25 24.40 12.31
CA ARG A 213 0.86 22.99 12.29
C ARG A 213 1.34 22.28 11.03
N THR A 214 1.40 22.99 9.90
CA THR A 214 2.00 22.46 8.68
C THR A 214 3.51 22.24 8.85
N ILE A 215 4.23 23.17 9.49
CA ILE A 215 5.64 22.97 9.84
C ILE A 215 5.83 21.77 10.77
N ALA A 216 5.00 21.64 11.81
CA ALA A 216 5.02 20.45 12.67
C ALA A 216 4.74 19.15 11.90
N GLY A 217 3.90 19.21 10.86
CA GLY A 217 3.71 18.12 9.92
C GLY A 217 4.96 17.77 9.12
N GLY A 218 5.71 18.78 8.68
CA GLY A 218 7.04 18.59 8.07
C GLY A 218 8.03 17.86 8.99
N VAL A 219 8.01 18.14 10.30
CA VAL A 219 8.81 17.40 11.29
C VAL A 219 8.39 15.92 11.36
N ALA A 220 7.09 15.64 11.31
CA ALA A 220 6.61 14.25 11.27
C ALA A 220 7.01 13.54 9.97
N ALA A 221 6.96 14.22 8.82
CA ALA A 221 7.46 13.68 7.56
C ALA A 221 8.96 13.33 7.66
N LEU A 222 9.78 14.22 8.22
CA LEU A 222 11.20 13.96 8.44
C LEU A 222 11.40 12.75 9.37
N ALA A 223 10.68 12.68 10.48
CA ALA A 223 10.77 11.55 11.41
C ALA A 223 10.41 10.22 10.75
N VAL A 224 9.33 10.16 9.95
CA VAL A 224 8.94 8.95 9.21
C VAL A 224 10.02 8.57 8.18
N ALA A 225 10.56 9.53 7.44
CA ALA A 225 11.63 9.27 6.47
C ALA A 225 12.88 8.73 7.18
N THR A 226 13.33 9.37 8.26
CA THR A 226 14.47 8.91 9.06
C THR A 226 14.25 7.51 9.63
N LEU A 227 13.04 7.20 10.12
CA LEU A 227 12.70 5.86 10.59
C LEU A 227 12.76 4.83 9.46
N ALA A 228 12.20 5.15 8.29
CA ALA A 228 12.27 4.27 7.12
C ALA A 228 13.72 3.98 6.71
N PHE A 229 14.58 5.00 6.70
CA PHE A 229 16.00 4.86 6.38
C PHE A 229 16.88 4.36 7.55
N SER A 230 16.33 4.22 8.76
CA SER A 230 17.12 3.96 9.97
C SER A 230 18.04 2.72 9.90
N PRO A 231 17.64 1.57 9.32
CA PRO A 231 18.54 0.41 9.23
C PRO A 231 19.80 0.73 8.43
N PHE A 232 19.66 1.51 7.36
CA PHE A 232 20.74 1.88 6.45
C PHE A 232 21.60 3.01 7.01
N ILE A 233 21.01 3.91 7.79
CA ILE A 233 21.77 4.93 8.52
C ILE A 233 22.65 4.25 9.58
N LEU A 234 22.08 3.34 10.37
CA LEU A 234 22.77 2.68 11.47
C LEU A 234 23.89 1.73 10.99
N THR A 235 23.77 1.15 9.80
CA THR A 235 24.82 0.31 9.20
C THR A 235 25.81 1.07 8.31
N GLY A 236 25.68 2.40 8.20
CA GLY A 236 26.56 3.22 7.36
C GLY A 236 26.35 3.07 5.85
N GLN A 237 25.19 2.55 5.44
CA GLN A 237 24.86 2.18 4.06
C GLN A 237 23.97 3.19 3.33
N ILE A 238 23.54 4.26 4.00
CA ILE A 238 22.58 5.25 3.48
C ILE A 238 22.97 5.84 2.12
N GLY A 239 24.25 6.12 1.88
CA GLY A 239 24.70 6.70 0.60
C GLY A 239 24.42 5.77 -0.58
N PHE A 240 24.73 4.48 -0.41
CA PHE A 240 24.45 3.46 -1.42
C PHE A 240 22.94 3.29 -1.65
N THR A 241 22.16 3.24 -0.56
CA THR A 241 20.70 3.12 -0.66
C THR A 241 20.08 4.30 -1.41
N LEU A 242 20.52 5.54 -1.13
CA LEU A 242 20.00 6.73 -1.81
C LEU A 242 20.39 6.73 -3.30
N GLN A 243 21.62 6.34 -3.64
CA GLN A 243 22.04 6.22 -5.04
C GLN A 243 21.17 5.20 -5.79
N ARG A 244 20.91 4.03 -5.19
CA ARG A 244 20.08 3.01 -5.81
C ARG A 244 18.63 3.46 -6.04
N VAL A 245 18.06 4.17 -5.07
CA VAL A 245 16.64 4.57 -5.09
C VAL A 245 16.39 5.82 -5.94
N PHE A 246 17.35 6.74 -6.02
CA PHE A 246 17.16 8.06 -6.65
C PHE A 246 18.19 8.42 -7.72
N GLY A 247 19.28 7.67 -7.85
CA GLY A 247 20.42 7.99 -8.71
C GLY A 247 20.47 7.23 -10.04
N ASP A 248 19.81 6.07 -10.14
CA ASP A 248 19.79 5.24 -11.36
C ASP A 248 18.63 5.63 -12.32
N ALA A 249 18.13 6.87 -12.22
CA ALA A 249 17.05 7.43 -13.05
C ALA A 249 17.55 8.06 -14.37
#